data_AF-A0A7C3S7A8-F1
#
_entry.id   AF-A0A7C3S7A8-F1
#
_cell.length_a   1.000
_cell.length_b   1.000
_cell.length_c   1.000
_cell.angle_alpha   90.00
_cell.angle_beta   90.00
_cell.angle_gamma   90.00
#
_symmetry.space_group_name_H-M   'P 1'
#
loop_
_entity.id
_entity.type
_entity.pdbx_description
1 polymer ?
#
loop_
_entity_poly.entity_id
_entity_poly.type
_entity_poly.pdbx_seq_one_letter_code
_entity_poly.pdbx_strand_id
1 'polypeptide(L)' 'MNGVEILGKFLLGFGVLLILFGGALLLFGKLGLTWKPLPGDIVIKRDNFTFVAPITTSLLLSLALTLLLWLLSMMRR' A
#
# COMPACT_ATOMS: atom_id res chain seq x y z
N MET A 1 22.93 -21.22 -1.66
CA MET A 1 21.44 -21.29 -1.66
C MET A 1 21.01 -21.78 -3.02
N ASN A 2 20.21 -22.83 -3.10
CA ASN A 2 19.74 -23.34 -4.39
C ASN A 2 18.79 -22.31 -5.01
N GLY A 3 18.94 -21.98 -6.30
CA GLY A 3 18.14 -20.94 -6.97
C GLY A 3 16.62 -21.20 -6.85
N VAL A 4 16.22 -22.47 -6.83
CA VAL A 4 14.84 -22.92 -6.63
C VAL A 4 14.31 -22.55 -5.24
N GLU A 5 15.14 -22.62 -4.20
CA GLU A 5 14.74 -22.27 -2.83
C GLU A 5 14.51 -20.76 -2.68
N ILE A 6 15.33 -19.93 -3.33
CA ILE A 6 15.16 -18.48 -3.38
C ILE A 6 13.86 -18.11 -4.09
N LEU A 7 13.60 -18.73 -5.25
CA LEU A 7 12.36 -18.55 -5.99
C LEU A 7 11.14 -18.95 -5.16
N GLY A 8 11.17 -20.11 -4.49
CA GLY A 8 10.07 -20.56 -3.64
C GLY A 8 9.75 -19.59 -2.50
N LYS A 9 10.79 -19.07 -1.82
CA LYS A 9 10.64 -18.04 -0.78
C LYS A 9 10.05 -16.74 -1.33
N PHE A 10 10.48 -16.31 -2.51
CA PHE A 10 9.95 -15.11 -3.16
C PHE A 10 8.48 -15.27 -3.55
N LEU A 11 8.10 -16.41 -4.14
CA LEU A 11 6.71 -16.72 -4.51
C LEU A 11 5.80 -16.73 -3.28
N LEU A 12 6.22 -17.36 -2.18
CA LEU A 12 5.45 -17.37 -0.94
C LEU A 12 5.28 -15.95 -0.37
N GLY A 13 6.36 -15.17 -0.30
CA GLY A 13 6.29 -13.78 0.17
C GLY A 13 5.37 -12.91 -0.69
N PHE A 14 5.46 -13.04 -2.01
CA PHE A 14 4.61 -12.30 -2.94
C PHE A 14 3.14 -12.73 -2.84
N GLY A 15 2.86 -14.03 -2.67
CA GLY A 15 1.51 -14.54 -2.46
C GLY A 15 0.86 -13.97 -1.20
N VAL A 16 1.58 -13.92 -0.09
CA VAL A 16 1.10 -13.28 1.15
C VAL A 16 0.81 -11.80 0.92
N LEU A 17 1.70 -11.09 0.23
CA LEU A 17 1.51 -9.67 -0.10
C LEU A 17 0.25 -9.44 -0.94
N LEU A 18 -0.01 -10.28 -1.95
CA LEU A 18 -1.22 -10.21 -2.77
C LEU A 18 -2.50 -10.47 -1.95
N ILE A 19 -2.49 -11.43 -1.04
CA ILE A 19 -3.64 -11.73 -0.16
C ILE A 19 -3.95 -10.51 0.72
N LEU A 20 -2.93 -9.91 1.35
CA LEU A 20 -3.10 -8.71 2.17
C LEU A 20 -3.64 -7.54 1.35
N PHE A 21 -3.10 -7.33 0.15
CA PHE A 21 -3.55 -6.25 -0.73
C PHE A 21 -4.98 -6.45 -1.23
N GLY A 22 -5.32 -7.66 -1.67
CA GLY A 22 -6.68 -8.03 -2.07
C GLY A 22 -7.69 -7.91 -0.91
N GLY A 23 -7.31 -8.35 0.29
CA GLY A 23 -8.11 -8.19 1.50
C GLY A 23 -8.35 -6.72 1.85
N ALA A 24 -7.32 -5.88 1.75
CA ALA A 24 -7.44 -4.45 1.94
C ALA A 24 -8.42 -3.82 0.93
N LEU A 25 -8.32 -4.17 -0.36
CA LEU A 25 -9.24 -3.69 -1.39
C LEU A 25 -10.69 -4.11 -1.13
N LEU A 26 -10.92 -5.36 -0.70
CA LEU A 26 -12.26 -5.84 -0.34
C LEU A 26 -12.84 -5.09 0.87
N LEU A 27 -12.02 -4.81 1.88
CA LEU A 27 -12.42 -3.99 3.03
C LEU A 27 -12.73 -2.55 2.63
N PHE A 28 -11.89 -1.95 1.78
CA PHE A 28 -12.13 -0.61 1.21
C PHE A 28 -13.47 -0.56 0.47
N GLY A 29 -13.77 -1.55 -0.37
CA GLY A 29 -15.04 -1.66 -1.07
C GLY A 29 -16.24 -1.85 -0.13
N LYS A 30 -16.11 -2.70 0.90
CA LYS A 30 -17.17 -2.96 1.89
C LYS A 30 -17.49 -1.75 2.77
N LEU A 31 -16.49 -0.94 3.11
CA LEU A 31 -16.68 0.25 3.96
C LEU A 31 -17.28 1.44 3.19
N GLY A 32 -17.59 1.29 1.89
CA GLY A 32 -18.10 2.38 1.06
C GLY A 32 -17.11 3.54 0.94
N LEU A 33 -15.83 3.28 1.21
CA LEU A 33 -14.75 4.26 1.09
C LEU A 33 -14.50 4.51 -0.39
N THR A 34 -15.27 5.43 -0.96
CA THR A 34 -14.89 6.08 -2.21
C THR A 34 -13.54 6.72 -1.99
N TRP A 35 -12.61 6.55 -2.94
CA TRP A 35 -11.30 7.21 -2.96
C TRP A 35 -11.52 8.72 -2.98
N LYS A 36 -11.74 9.30 -1.80
CA LYS A 36 -11.79 10.72 -1.56
C LYS A 36 -10.37 11.12 -1.18
N PRO A 37 -9.79 12.11 -1.87
CA PRO A 37 -8.51 12.69 -1.50
C PRO A 37 -8.52 13.02 -0.01
N LEU A 38 -7.51 12.55 0.73
CA LEU A 38 -7.43 12.83 2.15
C LEU A 38 -7.25 14.34 2.35
N PRO A 39 -7.68 14.91 3.50
CA PRO A 39 -7.35 16.30 3.80
C PRO A 39 -5.82 16.50 3.67
N GLY A 40 -5.42 17.42 2.78
CA GLY A 40 -4.02 17.67 2.41
C GLY A 40 -3.58 17.10 1.06
N ASP A 41 -4.36 16.23 0.42
CA ASP A 41 -4.20 15.90 -1.00
C ASP A 41 -4.68 17.09 -1.85
N ILE A 42 -3.84 17.56 -2.78
CA ILE A 42 -4.14 18.74 -3.59
C ILE A 42 -5.02 18.31 -4.77
N VAL A 43 -6.25 18.82 -4.82
CA VAL A 43 -7.19 18.57 -5.91
C VAL A 43 -7.48 19.89 -6.61
N ILE A 44 -6.95 20.04 -7.81
CA ILE A 44 -7.22 21.19 -8.68
C ILE A 44 -8.16 20.71 -9.77
N LYS A 45 -9.45 21.08 -9.67
CA LYS A 45 -10.44 20.89 -10.74
C LYS A 45 -10.62 22.18 -11.52
N ARG A 46 -10.47 22.09 -12.84
CA ARG A 46 -10.85 23.08 -13.85
C ARG A 46 -11.71 22.40 -14.92
N ASP A 47 -12.39 23.20 -15.74
CA ASP A 47 -13.43 22.74 -16.70
C ASP A 47 -12.98 21.61 -17.65
N ASN A 48 -11.69 21.51 -17.98
CA ASN A 48 -11.12 20.42 -18.78
C ASN A 48 -9.87 19.76 -18.14
N PHE A 49 -9.57 20.03 -16.87
CA PHE A 49 -8.34 19.54 -16.23
C PHE A 49 -8.57 19.20 -14.76
N THR A 50 -8.24 17.97 -14.38
CA THR A 50 -8.24 17.56 -12.98
C THR A 50 -6.84 17.08 -12.60
N PHE A 51 -6.19 17.80 -11.70
CA PHE A 51 -4.91 17.39 -11.12
C PHE A 51 -5.14 16.98 -9.66
N VAL A 52 -4.73 15.75 -9.34
CA VAL A 52 -4.80 15.21 -7.97
C VAL A 52 -3.38 14.87 -7.56
N ALA A 53 -2.82 15.60 -6.58
CA ALA A 53 -1.55 15.27 -5.95
C ALA A 53 -1.81 14.58 -4.60
N PRO A 54 -1.51 13.28 -4.48
CA PRO A 54 -1.78 12.48 -3.28
C PRO A 54 -0.66 12.68 -2.24
N ILE A 55 -0.48 13.89 -1.71
CA ILE A 55 0.61 14.22 -0.77
C ILE A 55 0.40 13.48 0.56
N THR A 56 -0.77 13.64 1.17
CA THR A 56 -1.10 13.01 2.45
C THR A 56 -1.15 11.50 2.30
N THR A 57 -1.75 11.02 1.20
CA THR A 57 -1.82 9.59 0.90
C THR A 57 -0.42 8.95 0.74
N SER A 58 0.49 9.61 0.01
CA SER A 58 1.86 9.11 -0.18
C SER A 58 2.66 9.11 1.13
N LEU A 59 2.47 10.13 1.96
CA LEU A 59 3.10 10.23 3.26
C LEU A 59 2.63 9.12 4.21
N LEU A 60 1.31 8.89 4.27
CA LEU A 60 0.71 7.79 5.06
C LEU A 60 1.21 6.42 4.59
N LEU A 61 1.26 6.21 3.28
CA LEU A 61 1.76 4.97 2.71
C LEU A 61 3.23 4.73 3.11
N SER A 62 4.08 5.76 3.02
CA SER A 62 5.48 5.70 3.43
C SER A 62 5.66 5.38 4.92
N LEU A 63 4.88 6.03 5.78
CA LEU A 63 4.87 5.77 7.22
C LEU A 63 4.45 4.33 7.52
N ALA A 64 3.38 3.84 6.88
CA ALA A 64 2.89 2.48 7.06
C ALA A 64 3.94 1.44 6.62
N LEU A 65 4.58 1.63 5.45
CA LEU A 65 5.66 0.77 4.98
C LEU A 65 6.84 0.79 5.94
N THR A 66 7.21 1.97 6.44
CA THR A 66 8.31 2.12 7.39
C THR A 66 8.01 1.38 8.69
N LEU A 67 6.79 1.50 9.22
CA LEU A 67 6.35 0.79 10.43
C LEU A 67 6.37 -0.74 10.22
N LEU A 68 5.90 -1.20 9.06
CA LEU A 68 5.91 -2.62 8.68
C LEU A 68 7.34 -3.17 8.63
N LEU A 69 8.24 -2.48 7.92
CA LEU A 69 9.65 -2.88 7.82
C LEU A 69 10.36 -2.82 9.16
N TRP A 70 10.04 -1.83 9.99
CA TRP A 70 10.56 -1.72 11.35
C TRP A 70 10.11 -2.91 12.21
N LEU A 71 8.84 -3.30 12.15
CA LEU A 71 8.32 -4.45 12.90
C LEU A 71 8.95 -5.77 12.42
N LEU A 72 9.09 -5.96 11.11
CA LEU A 72 9.78 -7.13 10.54
C LEU A 72 11.26 -7.17 10.94
N SER A 73 11.92 -6.01 11.01
CA SER A 73 13.30 -5.89 11.49
C SER A 73 13.41 -6.22 12.98
N MET A 74 12.43 -5.79 13.78
CA MET A 74 12.36 -6.08 15.22
C MET A 74 12.18 -7.58 15.49
N MET A 75 11.32 -8.27 14.73
CA MET A 75 11.12 -9.73 14.85
C MET A 75 12.35 -10.55 14.44
N ARG A 76 13.32 -9.94 13.74
CA ARG A 76 14.54 -10.59 13.26
C ARG A 76 15.74 -10.36 14.20
N ARG A 77 15.58 -9.55 15.25
CA ARG A 77 16.56 -9.38 16.34
C ARG A 77 16.16 -10.24 17.52
#